data_AF-A0A7I8ET71-F1
#
_entry.id   AF-A0A7I8ET71-F1
#
_cell.length_a   1.000
_cell.length_b   1.000
_cell.length_c   1.000
_cell.angle_alpha   90.00
_cell.angle_beta   90.00
_cell.angle_gamma   90.00
#
_symmetry.space_group_name_H-M   'P 1'
#
loop_
_entity.id
_entity.type
_entity.pdbx_description
1 polymer ?
#
loop_
_entity_poly.entity_id
_entity_poly.type
_entity_poly.pdbx_seq_one_letter_code
_entity_poly.pdbx_strand_id
1 'polypeptide(L)'
;MIQPEKIIEQAQQGALPETWRVFHGKGRSVLSTILLSIFISVLATVCGSPCATYASLADFLDEFRLLLPAENNFPSFILIYPEPSSPRAGGYHLFLQTGGLVVLVAVLIGTAFAVIDYSQNRRMLNSLLVITPEGVVECEYYQRPQRRKWKVLDFSMISSLKLQLTGSRSSTSFWLDVQQRDGTWTRWPLDARFDRPEAIAQYIIEAQAHFVL
;
A
#
# COMPACT_ATOMS: atom_id res chain seq x y z
N MET A 1 26.75 -14.74 -22.67
CA MET A 1 25.80 -13.61 -22.70
C MET A 1 24.40 -14.18 -22.60
N ILE A 2 23.77 -13.96 -21.46
CA ILE A 2 22.41 -14.41 -21.15
C ILE A 2 21.41 -13.71 -22.08
N GLN A 3 20.45 -14.47 -22.63
CA GLN A 3 19.34 -13.94 -23.44
C GLN A 3 18.05 -13.96 -22.60
N PRO A 4 17.74 -12.88 -21.85
CA PRO A 4 16.68 -12.90 -20.84
C PRO A 4 15.29 -13.12 -21.45
N GLU A 5 15.05 -12.67 -22.68
CA GLU A 5 13.79 -12.85 -23.38
C GLU A 5 13.48 -14.33 -23.60
N LYS A 6 14.45 -15.09 -24.11
CA LYS A 6 14.30 -16.54 -24.38
C LYS A 6 14.10 -17.33 -23.10
N ILE A 7 14.81 -16.98 -22.03
CA ILE A 7 14.69 -17.64 -20.72
C ILE A 7 13.27 -17.48 -20.18
N ILE A 8 12.72 -16.27 -20.23
CA ILE A 8 11.37 -16.02 -19.74
C ILE A 8 10.30 -16.64 -20.66
N GLU A 9 10.48 -16.61 -21.98
CA GLU A 9 9.57 -17.29 -22.91
C GLU A 9 9.55 -18.80 -22.67
N GLN A 10 10.71 -19.42 -22.47
CA GLN A 10 10.82 -20.84 -22.13
C GLN A 10 10.20 -21.14 -20.77
N ALA A 11 10.42 -20.27 -19.77
CA ALA A 11 9.81 -20.42 -18.46
C ALA A 11 8.28 -20.32 -18.50
N GLN A 12 7.72 -19.53 -19.40
CA GLN A 12 6.26 -19.44 -19.62
C GLN A 12 5.69 -20.68 -20.30
N GLN A 13 6.47 -21.36 -21.14
CA GLN A 13 6.04 -22.59 -21.83
C GLN A 13 6.00 -23.81 -20.90
N GLY A 14 6.64 -23.74 -19.72
CA GLY A 14 6.64 -24.81 -18.71
C GLY A 14 7.61 -25.97 -18.98
N ALA A 15 8.22 -26.03 -20.17
CA ALA A 15 9.29 -26.99 -20.50
C ALA A 15 10.63 -26.49 -19.94
N LEU A 16 10.80 -26.63 -18.62
CA LEU A 16 11.96 -26.14 -17.88
C LEU A 16 13.00 -27.25 -17.69
N PRO A 17 14.30 -26.96 -17.93
CA PRO A 17 15.38 -27.85 -17.51
C PRO A 17 15.34 -28.08 -15.99
N GLU A 18 15.72 -29.27 -15.52
CA GLU A 18 15.74 -29.62 -14.09
C GLU A 18 16.66 -28.73 -13.24
N THR A 19 17.64 -28.10 -13.89
CA THR A 19 18.58 -27.17 -13.25
C THR A 19 18.00 -25.77 -13.04
N TRP A 20 16.87 -25.45 -13.68
CA TRP A 20 16.25 -24.14 -13.53
C TRP A 20 15.36 -24.09 -12.30
N ARG A 21 15.27 -22.92 -11.69
CA ARG A 21 14.32 -22.62 -10.62
C ARG A 21 13.52 -21.38 -11.01
N VAL A 22 12.21 -21.50 -10.97
CA VAL A 22 11.30 -20.42 -11.37
C VAL A 22 10.46 -20.01 -10.15
N PHE A 23 10.50 -18.73 -9.83
CA PHE A 23 9.74 -18.13 -8.75
C PHE A 23 8.78 -17.09 -9.31
N HIS A 24 7.49 -17.32 -9.08
CA HIS A 24 6.45 -16.36 -9.39
C HIS A 24 6.29 -15.39 -8.22
N GLY A 25 6.08 -14.11 -8.52
CA GLY A 25 5.77 -13.15 -7.48
C GLY A 25 4.45 -13.50 -6.77
N LYS A 26 4.54 -13.73 -5.47
CA LYS A 26 3.44 -13.89 -4.52
C LYS A 26 2.92 -12.49 -4.21
N GLY A 27 1.75 -12.18 -4.74
CA GLY A 27 1.04 -10.95 -4.41
C GLY A 27 0.69 -10.87 -2.92
N ARG A 28 0.36 -9.66 -2.45
CA ARG A 28 -0.24 -9.45 -1.12
C ARG A 28 -1.75 -9.69 -1.17
N SER A 29 -2.32 -10.14 -0.05
CA SER A 29 -3.77 -10.29 0.08
C SER A 29 -4.44 -8.92 0.12
N VAL A 30 -5.10 -8.54 -0.98
CA VAL A 30 -5.84 -7.26 -1.14
C VAL A 30 -6.97 -7.12 -0.11
N LEU A 31 -7.44 -8.25 0.44
CA LEU A 31 -8.54 -8.31 1.39
C LEU A 31 -8.27 -7.49 2.67
N SER A 32 -7.03 -7.50 3.17
CA SER A 32 -6.64 -6.71 4.35
C SER A 32 -6.80 -5.21 4.11
N THR A 33 -6.36 -4.72 2.95
CA THR A 33 -6.45 -3.31 2.57
C THR A 33 -7.90 -2.86 2.40
N ILE A 34 -8.74 -3.72 1.80
CA ILE A 34 -10.17 -3.46 1.66
C ILE A 34 -10.84 -3.37 3.03
N LEU A 35 -10.57 -4.33 3.93
CA LEU A 35 -11.13 -4.32 5.28
C LEU A 35 -10.70 -3.08 6.07
N LEU A 36 -9.43 -2.68 5.98
CA LEU A 36 -8.93 -1.47 6.63
C LEU A 36 -9.63 -0.20 6.11
N SER A 37 -9.83 -0.11 4.79
CA SER A 37 -10.58 0.99 4.18
C SER A 37 -12.02 1.05 4.69
N ILE A 38 -12.72 -0.09 4.73
CA ILE A 38 -14.10 -0.17 5.23
C ILE A 38 -14.14 0.25 6.71
N PHE A 39 -13.20 -0.24 7.52
CA PHE A 39 -13.11 0.10 8.93
C PHE A 39 -12.92 1.61 9.15
N ILE A 40 -12.04 2.25 8.39
CA ILE A 40 -11.82 3.70 8.47
C ILE A 40 -13.09 4.47 8.08
N SER A 41 -13.79 4.05 7.03
CA SER A 41 -15.04 4.70 6.60
C SER A 41 -16.15 4.57 7.66
N VAL A 42 -16.31 3.39 8.27
CA VAL A 42 -17.26 3.18 9.37
C VAL A 42 -16.90 4.02 10.58
N LEU A 43 -15.62 4.04 10.96
CA LEU A 43 -15.14 4.82 12.10
C LEU A 43 -15.36 6.32 11.88
N ALA A 44 -15.10 6.84 10.68
CA ALA A 44 -15.37 8.24 10.34
C ALA A 44 -16.86 8.59 10.45
N THR A 45 -17.74 7.67 10.07
CA THR A 45 -19.20 7.86 10.15
C THR A 45 -19.68 7.86 11.60
N VAL A 46 -19.19 6.91 12.42
CA VAL A 46 -19.56 6.78 13.83
C VAL A 46 -18.98 7.90 14.68
N CYS A 47 -17.77 8.39 14.39
CA CYS A 47 -17.17 9.50 15.14
C CYS A 47 -17.67 10.88 14.68
N GLY A 48 -18.06 11.03 13.42
CA GLY A 48 -18.61 12.29 12.90
C GLY A 48 -20.03 12.59 13.37
N SER A 49 -20.85 11.55 13.56
CA SER A 49 -22.26 11.69 13.94
C SER A 49 -22.49 12.29 15.35
N PRO A 50 -21.76 11.91 16.41
CA PRO A 50 -21.95 12.45 17.76
C PRO A 50 -21.65 13.95 17.84
N CYS A 51 -20.57 14.43 17.21
CA CYS A 51 -20.23 15.85 17.21
C CYS A 51 -21.35 16.71 16.63
N ALA A 52 -22.05 16.22 15.60
CA ALA A 52 -23.22 16.90 15.05
C ALA A 52 -24.41 16.90 16.01
N THR A 53 -24.65 15.79 16.73
CA THR A 53 -25.72 15.74 17.73
C THR A 53 -25.47 16.64 18.94
N TYR A 54 -24.22 16.76 19.41
CA TYR A 54 -23.87 17.65 20.53
C TYR A 54 -24.06 19.13 20.18
N ALA A 55 -23.73 19.55 18.95
CA ALA A 55 -23.97 20.92 18.50
C ALA A 55 -25.49 21.23 18.50
N SER A 56 -26.32 20.32 17.96
CA SER A 56 -27.77 20.51 17.94
C SER A 56 -28.41 20.52 19.34
N LEU A 57 -27.85 19.76 20.30
CA LEU A 57 -28.34 19.75 21.68
C LEU A 57 -27.98 21.06 22.40
N ALA A 58 -26.80 21.63 22.14
CA ALA A 58 -26.39 22.91 22.72
C ALA A 58 -27.32 24.04 22.25
N ASP A 59 -27.63 24.10 20.94
CA ASP A 59 -28.58 25.06 20.38
C ASP A 59 -29.99 24.89 20.99
N PHE A 60 -30.44 23.64 21.16
CA PHE A 60 -31.73 23.35 21.79
C PHE A 60 -31.79 23.75 23.27
N LEU A 61 -30.71 23.53 24.03
CA LEU A 61 -30.61 23.90 25.44
C LEU A 61 -30.55 25.41 25.65
N ASP A 62 -29.93 26.15 24.74
CA ASP A 62 -29.89 27.62 24.79
C ASP A 62 -31.28 28.22 24.57
N GLU A 63 -32.09 27.61 23.69
CA GLU A 63 -33.50 27.97 23.51
C GLU A 63 -34.36 27.66 24.75
N PHE A 64 -34.10 26.53 25.42
CA PHE A 64 -34.80 26.19 26.66
C PHE A 64 -34.46 27.13 27.83
N ARG A 65 -33.24 27.70 27.87
CA ARG A 65 -32.88 28.71 28.87
C ARG A 65 -33.73 29.97 28.79
N LEU A 66 -34.22 30.33 27.61
CA LEU A 66 -35.11 31.49 27.42
C LEU A 66 -36.54 31.24 27.92
N LEU A 67 -36.95 29.98 28.06
CA LEU A 67 -38.32 29.60 28.46
C LEU A 67 -38.47 29.34 29.96
N LEU A 68 -37.37 29.24 30.71
CA LEU A 68 -37.44 29.11 32.16
C LEU A 68 -37.82 30.47 32.77
N PRO A 69 -38.95 30.56 33.50
CA PRO A 69 -39.38 31.81 34.12
C PRO A 69 -38.30 32.27 35.11
N ALA A 70 -37.82 33.49 34.91
CA ALA A 70 -36.91 34.15 35.83
C ALA A 70 -37.64 34.38 37.16
N GLU A 71 -37.55 33.42 38.07
CA GLU A 71 -38.09 33.60 39.41
C GLU A 71 -37.20 34.59 40.17
N ASN A 72 -37.77 35.81 40.26
CA ASN A 72 -37.75 36.72 41.39
C ASN A 72 -36.68 37.82 41.41
N ASN A 73 -37.18 39.01 41.03
CA ASN A 73 -36.81 40.34 41.54
C ASN A 73 -35.46 40.94 41.13
N PHE A 74 -35.30 41.20 39.83
CA PHE A 74 -34.39 42.26 39.38
C PHE A 74 -35.15 43.34 38.59
N PRO A 75 -34.85 44.64 38.82
CA PRO A 75 -35.55 45.75 38.21
C PRO A 75 -35.37 45.75 36.68
N SER A 76 -36.49 46.00 36.00
CA SER A 76 -36.73 45.92 34.56
C SER A 76 -35.69 46.63 33.70
N PHE A 77 -34.74 45.88 33.15
CA PHE A 77 -33.97 46.29 31.99
C PHE A 77 -34.81 45.98 30.74
N ILE A 78 -35.10 46.99 29.93
CA ILE A 78 -35.79 46.83 28.64
C ILE A 78 -34.83 46.09 27.70
N LEU A 79 -34.92 44.76 27.70
CA LEU A 79 -34.29 43.94 26.68
C LEU A 79 -35.14 44.06 25.42
N ILE A 80 -34.60 44.80 24.44
CA ILE A 80 -35.10 44.82 23.07
C ILE A 80 -34.90 43.40 22.54
N TYR A 81 -35.96 42.58 22.53
CA TYR A 81 -35.93 41.27 21.90
C TYR A 81 -35.83 41.46 20.40
N PRO A 82 -34.74 41.01 19.74
CA PRO A 82 -34.70 41.03 18.29
C PRO A 82 -35.81 40.10 17.77
N GLU A 83 -36.60 40.62 16.85
CA GLU A 83 -37.63 39.89 16.11
C GLU A 83 -37.02 38.58 15.57
N PRO A 84 -37.64 37.40 15.81
CA PRO A 84 -37.12 36.13 15.32
C PRO A 84 -37.32 36.06 13.80
N SER A 85 -36.40 36.67 13.06
CA SER A 85 -36.26 36.53 11.62
C SER A 85 -35.92 35.08 11.32
N SER A 86 -36.93 34.27 11.01
CA SER A 86 -36.84 32.83 10.80
C SER A 86 -35.67 32.40 9.89
N PRO A 87 -34.64 31.68 10.39
CA PRO A 87 -33.68 31.00 9.55
C PRO A 87 -33.48 29.54 10.03
N ARG A 88 -34.51 28.91 10.63
CA ARG A 88 -34.36 27.57 11.23
C ARG A 88 -34.26 26.42 10.22
N ALA A 89 -34.67 26.64 8.96
CA ALA A 89 -34.50 25.65 7.89
C ALA A 89 -33.06 25.56 7.35
N GLY A 90 -32.20 26.57 7.60
CA GLY A 90 -30.85 26.65 7.01
C GLY A 90 -29.83 25.70 7.65
N GLY A 91 -29.90 25.49 8.96
CA GLY A 91 -28.92 24.69 9.70
C GLY A 91 -28.85 23.24 9.22
N TYR A 92 -29.99 22.56 9.16
CA TYR A 92 -30.07 21.14 8.77
C TYR A 92 -29.54 20.88 7.35
N HIS A 93 -29.75 21.81 6.41
CA HIS A 93 -29.19 21.69 5.06
C HIS A 93 -27.67 21.80 5.04
N LEU A 94 -27.08 22.70 5.82
CA LEU A 94 -25.62 22.84 5.90
C LEU A 94 -24.96 21.60 6.56
N PHE A 95 -25.63 21.00 7.56
CA PHE A 95 -25.14 19.80 8.24
C PHE A 95 -25.21 18.54 7.36
N LEU A 96 -26.32 18.33 6.64
CA LEU A 96 -26.42 17.22 5.69
C LEU A 96 -25.39 17.34 4.55
N GLN A 97 -25.10 18.57 4.11
CA GLN A 97 -24.10 18.83 3.08
C GLN A 97 -22.67 18.57 3.59
N THR A 98 -22.32 19.05 4.78
CA THR A 98 -20.98 18.87 5.36
C THR A 98 -20.70 17.44 5.77
N GLY A 99 -21.63 16.76 6.43
CA GLY A 99 -21.50 15.34 6.80
C GLY A 99 -21.41 14.43 5.57
N GLY A 100 -22.25 14.67 4.55
CA GLY A 100 -22.19 13.94 3.29
C GLY A 100 -20.84 14.10 2.58
N LEU A 101 -20.27 15.31 2.59
CA LEU A 101 -18.96 15.58 1.98
C LEU A 101 -17.83 14.83 2.70
N VAL A 102 -17.82 14.80 4.03
CA VAL A 102 -16.81 14.06 4.81
C VAL A 102 -16.85 12.56 4.49
N VAL A 103 -18.04 11.96 4.45
CA VAL A 103 -18.19 10.54 4.09
C VAL A 103 -17.72 10.30 2.65
N LEU A 104 -18.11 11.17 1.71
CA LEU A 104 -17.70 11.05 0.31
C LEU A 104 -16.17 11.14 0.17
N VAL A 105 -15.51 12.07 0.86
CA VAL A 105 -14.04 12.18 0.86
C VAL A 105 -13.39 10.93 1.45
N ALA A 106 -13.92 10.41 2.56
CA ALA A 106 -13.39 9.18 3.16
C ALA A 106 -13.50 7.97 2.22
N VAL A 107 -14.63 7.84 1.50
CA VAL A 107 -14.83 6.78 0.49
C VAL A 107 -13.88 6.97 -0.70
N LEU A 108 -13.69 8.20 -1.19
CA LEU A 108 -12.75 8.48 -2.28
C LEU A 108 -11.30 8.14 -1.89
N ILE A 109 -10.88 8.49 -0.68
CA ILE A 109 -9.55 8.14 -0.17
C ILE A 109 -9.40 6.61 -0.08
N GLY A 110 -10.38 5.93 0.51
CA GLY A 110 -10.37 4.47 0.65
C GLY A 110 -10.29 3.74 -0.70
N THR A 111 -11.11 4.16 -1.67
CA THR A 111 -11.08 3.62 -3.04
C THR A 111 -9.75 3.90 -3.74
N ALA A 112 -9.17 5.09 -3.59
CA ALA A 112 -7.86 5.41 -4.15
C ALA A 112 -6.76 4.50 -3.60
N PHE A 113 -6.73 4.27 -2.28
CA PHE A 113 -5.78 3.32 -1.67
C PHE A 113 -6.00 1.89 -2.16
N ALA A 114 -7.25 1.43 -2.26
CA ALA A 114 -7.56 0.11 -2.80
C ALA A 114 -7.10 -0.05 -4.25
N VAL A 115 -7.26 0.97 -5.10
CA VAL A 115 -6.79 0.97 -6.49
C VAL A 115 -5.27 0.96 -6.56
N ILE A 116 -4.59 1.75 -5.72
CA ILE A 116 -3.12 1.78 -5.65
C ILE A 116 -2.59 0.40 -5.23
N ASP A 117 -3.10 -0.16 -4.15
CA ASP A 117 -2.70 -1.48 -3.63
C ASP A 117 -3.00 -2.59 -4.63
N TYR A 118 -4.18 -2.59 -5.24
CA TYR A 118 -4.54 -3.51 -6.32
C TYR A 118 -3.57 -3.42 -7.51
N SER A 119 -3.21 -2.19 -7.90
CA SER A 119 -2.28 -1.97 -9.00
C SER A 119 -0.88 -2.47 -8.65
N GLN A 120 -0.39 -2.21 -7.43
CA GLN A 120 0.91 -2.68 -6.96
C GLN A 120 0.94 -4.21 -6.83
N ASN A 121 -0.13 -4.81 -6.32
CA ASN A 121 -0.27 -6.25 -6.20
C ASN A 121 -0.24 -6.93 -7.57
N ARG A 122 -0.94 -6.38 -8.58
CA ARG A 122 -0.83 -6.87 -9.96
C ARG A 122 0.57 -6.75 -10.53
N ARG A 123 1.37 -5.76 -10.11
CA ARG A 123 2.79 -5.67 -10.53
C ARG A 123 3.58 -6.84 -9.95
N MET A 124 3.42 -7.12 -8.66
CA MET A 124 4.09 -8.21 -7.97
C MET A 124 3.73 -9.58 -8.56
N LEU A 125 2.44 -9.84 -8.79
CA LEU A 125 1.96 -11.10 -9.39
C LEU A 125 2.48 -11.32 -10.82
N ASN A 126 2.76 -10.25 -11.54
CA ASN A 126 3.28 -10.30 -12.90
C ASN A 126 4.80 -10.18 -12.96
N SER A 127 5.49 -10.47 -11.87
CA SER A 127 6.95 -10.59 -11.83
C SER A 127 7.36 -12.06 -11.83
N LEU A 128 8.43 -12.37 -12.56
CA LEU A 128 9.01 -13.71 -12.65
C LEU A 128 10.52 -13.61 -12.38
N LEU A 129 11.02 -14.45 -11.48
CA LEU A 129 12.43 -14.62 -11.21
C LEU A 129 12.84 -16.02 -11.66
N VAL A 130 13.83 -16.11 -12.54
CA VAL A 130 14.36 -17.38 -13.03
C VAL A 130 15.83 -17.46 -12.68
N ILE A 131 16.20 -18.50 -11.95
CA ILE A 131 17.59 -18.85 -11.67
C ILE A 131 17.98 -19.94 -12.67
N THR A 132 19.04 -19.67 -13.42
CA THR A 132 19.64 -20.59 -14.40
C THR A 132 21.10 -20.87 -14.03
N PRO A 133 21.73 -21.91 -14.59
CA PRO A 133 23.15 -22.17 -14.37
C PRO A 133 24.08 -21.03 -14.81
N GLU A 134 23.66 -20.22 -15.79
CA GLU A 134 24.47 -19.11 -16.32
C GLU A 134 24.27 -17.81 -15.52
N GLY A 135 23.16 -17.68 -14.80
CA GLY A 135 22.81 -16.46 -14.08
C GLY A 135 21.36 -16.36 -13.65
N VAL A 136 20.98 -15.19 -13.16
CA VAL A 136 19.63 -14.90 -12.67
C VAL A 136 18.98 -13.86 -13.55
N VAL A 137 17.73 -14.10 -13.94
CA VAL A 137 16.90 -13.18 -14.70
C VAL A 137 15.66 -12.83 -13.91
N GLU A 138 15.50 -11.56 -13.60
CA GLU A 138 14.28 -11.01 -13.03
C GLU A 138 13.54 -10.21 -14.11
N CYS A 139 12.27 -10.55 -14.33
CA CYS A 139 11.39 -9.86 -15.27
C CYS A 139 10.17 -9.33 -14.52
N GLU A 140 10.03 -8.01 -14.49
CA GLU A 140 8.77 -7.39 -14.07
C GLU A 140 7.84 -7.25 -15.28
N TYR A 141 6.53 -7.45 -15.08
CA TYR A 141 5.51 -7.37 -16.12
C TYR A 141 5.70 -8.39 -17.25
N TYR A 142 6.04 -9.64 -16.94
CA TYR A 142 6.34 -10.65 -17.96
C TYR A 142 5.19 -10.87 -18.97
N GLN A 143 3.94 -10.64 -18.55
CA GLN A 143 2.73 -10.74 -19.37
C GLN A 143 2.55 -9.59 -20.38
N ARG A 144 3.25 -8.45 -20.23
CA ARG A 144 3.12 -7.26 -21.08
C ARG A 144 4.45 -6.95 -21.78
N PRO A 145 4.69 -7.47 -22.99
CA PRO A 145 5.98 -7.36 -23.68
C PRO A 145 6.54 -5.93 -23.74
N GLN A 146 5.68 -4.94 -24.00
CA GLN A 146 6.07 -3.52 -24.14
C GLN A 146 6.51 -2.84 -22.84
N ARG A 147 6.25 -3.43 -21.67
CA ARG A 147 6.58 -2.82 -20.35
C ARG A 147 7.50 -3.70 -19.52
N ARG A 148 8.10 -4.74 -20.12
CA ARG A 148 9.01 -5.63 -19.41
C ARG A 148 10.21 -4.83 -18.91
N LYS A 149 10.48 -4.95 -17.61
CA LYS A 149 11.71 -4.45 -17.01
C LYS A 149 12.56 -5.64 -16.63
N TRP A 150 13.78 -5.63 -17.10
CA TRP A 150 14.73 -6.70 -16.92
C TRP A 150 15.76 -6.29 -15.89
N LYS A 151 16.07 -7.20 -14.98
CA LYS A 151 17.34 -7.19 -14.28
C LYS A 151 18.00 -8.53 -14.56
N VAL A 152 19.26 -8.48 -14.96
CA VAL A 152 20.04 -9.68 -15.27
C VAL A 152 21.30 -9.67 -14.40
N LEU A 153 21.56 -10.80 -13.77
CA LEU A 153 22.76 -11.07 -13.00
C LEU A 153 23.53 -12.19 -13.71
N ASP A 154 24.53 -11.82 -14.50
CA ASP A 154 25.33 -12.77 -15.29
C ASP A 154 26.48 -13.31 -14.44
N PHE A 155 26.51 -14.62 -14.16
CA PHE A 155 27.52 -15.23 -13.31
C PHE A 155 28.92 -15.17 -13.92
N SER A 156 29.04 -15.04 -15.25
CA SER A 156 30.34 -14.86 -15.91
C SER A 156 31.03 -13.55 -15.55
N MET A 157 30.27 -12.55 -15.10
CA MET A 157 30.78 -11.23 -14.70
C MET A 157 31.07 -11.14 -13.21
N ILE A 158 30.74 -12.16 -12.42
CA ILE A 158 30.79 -12.11 -10.97
C ILE A 158 32.05 -12.80 -10.47
N SER A 159 32.72 -12.16 -9.51
CA SER A 159 33.86 -12.71 -8.79
C SER A 159 33.47 -13.23 -7.41
N SER A 160 32.58 -12.53 -6.71
CA SER A 160 32.13 -12.90 -5.36
C SER A 160 30.69 -12.46 -5.10
N LEU A 161 29.98 -13.25 -4.30
CA LEU A 161 28.64 -12.98 -3.82
C LEU A 161 28.61 -13.03 -2.29
N LYS A 162 28.05 -12.01 -1.67
CA LYS A 162 27.85 -11.98 -0.21
C LYS A 162 26.42 -11.56 0.12
N LEU A 163 25.73 -12.38 0.90
CA LEU A 163 24.42 -12.03 1.44
C LEU A 163 24.57 -10.99 2.55
N GLN A 164 23.80 -9.91 2.45
CA GLN A 164 23.68 -8.89 3.49
C GLN A 164 22.23 -8.80 3.96
N LEU A 165 22.09 -8.66 5.27
CA LEU A 165 20.85 -8.38 5.94
C LEU A 165 20.97 -7.01 6.61
N THR A 166 20.02 -6.13 6.38
CA THR A 166 19.82 -4.95 7.23
C THR A 166 18.43 -4.97 7.81
N GLY A 167 18.35 -5.14 9.13
CA GLY A 167 17.12 -5.05 9.90
C GLY A 167 17.00 -3.68 10.56
N SER A 168 15.96 -2.92 10.19
CA SER A 168 15.42 -1.84 11.01
C SER A 168 14.19 -2.35 11.77
N ARG A 169 13.79 -1.68 12.86
CA ARG A 169 12.63 -2.05 13.71
C ARG A 169 11.33 -2.26 12.92
N SER A 170 11.20 -1.66 11.74
CA SER A 170 10.00 -1.72 10.90
C SER A 170 10.21 -2.38 9.53
N SER A 171 11.44 -2.70 9.13
CA SER A 171 11.73 -3.25 7.80
C SER A 171 13.05 -4.01 7.78
N THR A 172 13.00 -5.26 7.35
CA THR A 172 14.17 -6.08 7.04
C THR A 172 14.37 -6.07 5.52
N SER A 173 15.48 -5.51 5.06
CA SER A 173 15.88 -5.56 3.65
C SER A 173 17.03 -6.54 3.46
N PHE A 174 16.92 -7.33 2.39
CA PHE A 174 17.88 -8.35 1.99
C PHE A 174 18.43 -8.00 0.61
N TRP A 175 19.73 -8.12 0.45
CA TRP A 175 20.36 -7.99 -0.86
C TRP A 175 21.64 -8.82 -0.92
N LEU A 176 22.08 -9.11 -2.14
CA LEU A 176 23.40 -9.65 -2.41
C LEU A 176 24.32 -8.48 -2.74
N ASP A 177 25.42 -8.35 -2.01
CA ASP A 177 26.57 -7.59 -2.47
C ASP A 177 27.26 -8.44 -3.54
N VAL A 178 27.20 -7.97 -4.78
CA VAL A 178 27.77 -8.61 -5.95
C VAL A 178 29.07 -7.90 -6.31
N GLN A 179 30.19 -8.58 -6.12
CA GLN A 179 31.48 -8.12 -6.63
C GLN A 179 31.64 -8.60 -8.07
N GLN A 180 31.75 -7.67 -9.00
CA GLN A 180 32.03 -7.98 -10.39
C GLN A 180 33.52 -8.29 -10.59
N ARG A 181 33.89 -8.88 -11.73
CA ARG A 181 35.28 -9.17 -12.08
C ARG A 181 36.13 -7.92 -12.31
N ASP A 182 35.49 -6.79 -12.62
CA ASP A 182 36.15 -5.48 -12.72
C ASP A 182 36.44 -4.85 -11.33
N GLY A 183 36.05 -5.52 -10.24
CA GLY A 183 36.21 -5.05 -8.87
C GLY A 183 35.09 -4.14 -8.37
N THR A 184 34.10 -3.80 -9.20
CA THR A 184 32.96 -2.98 -8.80
C THR A 184 32.00 -3.77 -7.91
N TRP A 185 31.41 -3.09 -6.93
CA TRP A 185 30.39 -3.66 -6.05
C TRP A 185 29.02 -3.12 -6.45
N THR A 186 28.08 -4.03 -6.67
CA THR A 186 26.69 -3.70 -6.97
C THR A 186 25.77 -4.41 -5.99
N ARG A 187 24.67 -3.76 -5.61
CA ARG A 187 23.68 -4.37 -4.73
C ARG A 187 22.56 -4.95 -5.56
N TRP A 188 22.35 -6.25 -5.42
CA TRP A 188 21.24 -6.95 -6.03
C TRP A 188 20.13 -7.21 -5.00
N PRO A 189 18.99 -6.50 -5.07
CA PRO A 189 17.94 -6.65 -4.07
C PRO A 189 17.29 -8.03 -4.15
N LEU A 190 17.05 -8.65 -2.99
CA LEU A 190 16.28 -9.89 -2.89
C LEU A 190 14.86 -9.53 -2.47
N ASP A 191 13.92 -9.61 -3.41
CA ASP A 191 12.54 -9.22 -3.16
C ASP A 191 11.75 -10.40 -2.57
N ALA A 192 11.22 -10.21 -1.37
CA ALA A 192 10.41 -11.20 -0.65
C ALA A 192 9.11 -11.57 -1.40
N ARG A 193 8.76 -10.83 -2.47
CA ARG A 193 7.65 -11.20 -3.35
C ARG A 193 7.84 -12.59 -3.97
N PHE A 194 9.05 -13.02 -4.29
CA PHE A 194 9.25 -14.28 -5.02
C PHE A 194 9.20 -15.50 -4.08
N ASP A 195 9.96 -15.42 -2.99
CA ASP A 195 9.97 -16.38 -1.90
C ASP A 195 10.73 -15.78 -0.70
N ARG A 196 11.00 -16.59 0.34
CA ARG A 196 11.92 -16.24 1.42
C ARG A 196 13.26 -15.77 0.83
N PRO A 197 13.70 -14.52 1.06
CA PRO A 197 14.92 -13.97 0.49
C PRO A 197 16.17 -14.83 0.74
N GLU A 198 16.23 -15.49 1.90
CA GLU A 198 17.33 -16.38 2.28
C GLU A 198 17.39 -17.64 1.41
N ALA A 199 16.24 -18.23 1.10
CA ALA A 199 16.17 -19.39 0.21
C ALA A 199 16.57 -19.01 -1.22
N ILE A 200 16.11 -17.85 -1.71
CA ILE A 200 16.51 -17.34 -3.03
C ILE A 200 18.01 -17.07 -3.06
N ALA A 201 18.55 -16.39 -2.05
CA ALA A 201 19.99 -16.13 -1.94
C ALA A 201 20.80 -17.43 -1.98
N GLN A 202 20.37 -18.44 -1.22
CA GLN A 202 21.00 -19.75 -1.20
C GLN A 202 21.01 -20.39 -2.59
N TYR A 203 19.88 -20.42 -3.30
CA TYR A 203 19.83 -20.98 -4.65
C TYR A 203 20.72 -20.22 -5.65
N ILE A 204 20.84 -18.89 -5.53
CA ILE A 204 21.72 -18.10 -6.38
C ILE A 204 23.19 -18.43 -6.10
N ILE A 205 23.58 -18.51 -4.81
CA ILE A 205 24.95 -18.83 -4.40
C ILE A 205 25.32 -20.26 -4.83
N GLU A 206 24.43 -21.23 -4.65
CA GLU A 206 24.62 -22.61 -5.09
C GLU A 206 24.80 -22.69 -6.62
N ALA A 207 23.96 -22.00 -7.39
CA ALA A 207 24.06 -21.96 -8.84
C ALA A 207 25.37 -21.30 -9.31
N GLN A 208 25.82 -20.23 -8.64
CA GLN A 208 27.09 -19.58 -8.94
C GLN A 208 28.29 -20.46 -8.59
N ALA A 209 28.24 -21.19 -7.46
CA ALA A 209 29.30 -22.13 -7.09
C ALA A 209 29.43 -23.25 -8.13
N HIS A 210 28.31 -23.77 -8.64
CA HIS A 210 28.30 -24.75 -9.72
C HIS A 210 28.84 -24.22 -11.06
N PHE A 211 28.67 -22.93 -11.34
CA PHE A 211 29.19 -22.32 -12.58
C PHE A 211 30.72 -22.13 -12.57
N VAL A 212 31.33 -21.96 -11.39
CA VAL A 212 32.77 -21.72 -11.25
C VAL A 212 33.59 -23.02 -11.28
N LEU A 213 32.98 -24.15 -10.93
CA LEU A 213 33.58 -25.49 -10.96
C LEU A 213 33.72 -26.01 -12.40
#